data_AF-A0A820GYZ7-F1
#
_entry.id   AF-A0A820GYZ7-F1
#
_cell.length_a   1.000
_cell.length_b   1.000
_cell.length_c   1.000
_cell.angle_alpha   90.00
_cell.angle_beta   90.00
_cell.angle_gamma   90.00
#
_symmetry.space_group_name_H-M   'P 1'
#
loop_
_entity.id
_entity.type
_entity.pdbx_description
1 polymer ?
#
loop_
_entity_poly.entity_id
_entity_poly.type
_entity_poly.pdbx_seq_one_letter_code
_entity_poly.pdbx_strand_id
1 'polypeptide(L)'
;MSSISSVDLLFSSTEYRSNFNKIAKILLISETGAGKSTFINYLCNYFHKGDINNPKIAIPSKYHPVPTEEFSHYEFNIYDNNQSKTNHCIQYMFTDVTTNKQYLFLDTPGFSDTHNIEQNQMNMNKIIGAITQLDNLTSIILVVNGSFSRLTM
;
A
#
# COMPACT_ATOMS: atom_id res chain seq x y z
N MET A 1 50.24 4.72 -0.80
CA MET A 1 49.01 3.92 -0.69
C MET A 1 48.77 3.66 0.79
N SER A 2 47.91 4.46 1.43
CA SER A 2 47.62 4.34 2.86
C SER A 2 46.73 3.12 3.10
N SER A 3 47.19 2.22 3.96
CA SER A 3 46.45 1.05 4.42
C SER A 3 45.29 1.49 5.32
N ILE A 4 44.07 1.20 4.89
CA ILE A 4 42.84 1.36 5.69
C ILE A 4 42.93 0.41 6.89
N SER A 5 42.67 0.91 8.09
CA SER A 5 42.81 0.13 9.32
C SER A 5 41.66 -0.87 9.49
N SER A 6 41.88 -1.99 10.17
CA SER A 6 40.81 -2.95 10.50
C SER A 6 39.67 -2.32 11.32
N VAL A 7 39.93 -1.17 11.94
CA VAL A 7 38.97 -0.36 12.69
C VAL A 7 38.04 0.40 11.73
N ASP A 8 38.55 0.90 10.60
CA ASP A 8 37.74 1.52 9.54
C ASP A 8 36.83 0.50 8.84
N LEU A 9 37.27 -0.76 8.73
CA LEU A 9 36.42 -1.86 8.27
C LEU A 9 35.32 -2.24 9.28
N LEU A 10 35.59 -2.06 10.57
CA LEU A 10 34.61 -2.28 11.64
C LEU A 10 33.58 -1.15 11.68
N PHE A 11 34.02 0.11 11.54
CA PHE A 11 33.14 1.28 11.41
C PHE A 11 32.32 1.25 10.12
N SER A 12 32.86 0.72 9.02
CA SER A 12 32.06 0.51 7.81
C SER A 12 31.04 -0.63 7.95
N SER A 13 31.27 -1.60 8.84
CA SER A 13 30.37 -2.75 9.06
C SER A 13 29.19 -2.47 9.99
N THR A 14 29.33 -1.56 10.96
CA THR A 14 28.23 -1.12 11.84
C THR A 14 27.33 -0.09 11.17
N GLU A 15 27.86 0.77 10.30
CA GLU A 15 27.07 1.68 9.45
C GLU A 15 26.40 0.95 8.26
N TYR A 16 26.98 -0.15 7.78
CA TYR A 16 26.28 -1.04 6.83
C TYR A 16 25.13 -1.84 7.44
N ARG A 17 25.13 -2.01 8.77
CA ARG A 17 24.09 -2.73 9.51
C ARG A 17 22.96 -1.85 10.04
N SER A 18 23.02 -0.52 9.85
CA SER A 18 21.99 0.40 10.35
C SER A 18 20.86 0.72 9.36
N ASN A 19 20.84 0.18 8.13
CA ASN A 19 19.89 0.61 7.09
C ASN A 19 18.85 -0.43 6.62
N PHE A 20 18.58 -1.50 7.38
CA PHE A 20 17.43 -2.39 7.10
C PHE A 20 16.10 -1.95 7.74
N ASN A 21 16.07 -0.79 8.42
CA ASN A 21 14.85 -0.24 9.02
C ASN A 21 14.30 0.97 8.25
N LYS A 22 14.20 0.86 6.91
CA LYS A 22 13.33 1.78 6.16
C LYS A 22 12.09 1.00 5.74
N ILE A 23 10.96 1.33 6.36
CA ILE A 23 9.64 0.88 5.91
C ILE A 23 9.52 1.21 4.43
N ALA A 24 9.26 0.21 3.60
CA ALA A 24 9.00 0.41 2.17
C ALA A 24 7.59 0.97 2.01
N LYS A 25 7.47 2.27 1.70
CA LYS A 25 6.20 2.98 1.56
C LYS A 25 5.76 2.92 0.09
N ILE A 26 4.65 2.25 -0.18
CA ILE A 26 4.21 1.87 -1.52
C ILE A 26 2.83 2.47 -1.77
N LEU A 27 2.69 3.25 -2.83
CA LEU A 27 1.42 3.82 -3.25
C LEU A 27 0.73 2.87 -4.24
N LEU A 28 -0.53 2.53 -4.00
CA LEU A 28 -1.34 1.71 -4.90
C LEU A 28 -2.35 2.59 -5.64
N ILE A 29 -2.17 2.74 -6.95
CA ILE A 29 -3.07 3.52 -7.82
C ILE A 29 -3.75 2.59 -8.81
N SER A 30 -5.04 2.81 -9.06
CA SER A 30 -5.75 2.32 -10.24
C SER A 30 -7.15 2.89 -10.35
N GLU A 31 -7.81 2.66 -11.48
CA GLU A 31 -9.24 2.90 -11.66
C GLU A 31 -10.10 2.07 -10.68
N THR A 32 -11.37 2.44 -10.53
CA THR A 32 -12.32 1.63 -9.77
C THR A 32 -12.55 0.29 -10.46
N GLY A 33 -12.67 -0.77 -9.66
CA GLY A 33 -12.88 -2.12 -10.18
C GLY A 33 -11.62 -2.78 -10.76
N ALA A 34 -10.47 -2.12 -10.75
CA ALA A 34 -9.22 -2.69 -11.26
C ALA A 34 -8.63 -3.83 -10.40
N GLY A 35 -9.13 -4.02 -9.17
CA GLY A 35 -8.74 -5.13 -8.31
C GLY A 35 -7.76 -4.79 -7.18
N LYS A 36 -7.56 -3.50 -6.81
CA LYS A 36 -6.69 -3.10 -5.67
C LYS A 36 -7.02 -3.83 -4.38
N SER A 37 -8.29 -3.85 -3.97
CA SER A 37 -8.69 -4.51 -2.73
C SER A 37 -8.41 -6.02 -2.76
N THR A 38 -8.58 -6.65 -3.93
CA THR A 38 -8.21 -8.05 -4.15
C THR A 38 -6.70 -8.24 -4.00
N PHE A 39 -5.91 -7.32 -4.55
CA PHE A 39 -4.45 -7.34 -4.41
C PHE A 39 -4.00 -7.16 -2.95
N ILE A 40 -4.61 -6.25 -2.20
CA ILE A 40 -4.36 -6.10 -0.74
C ILE A 40 -4.71 -7.39 0.01
N ASN A 41 -5.86 -8.01 -0.28
CA ASN A 41 -6.23 -9.28 0.36
C ASN A 41 -5.26 -10.41 0.02
N TYR A 42 -4.77 -10.47 -1.22
CA TYR A 42 -3.72 -11.42 -1.60
C TYR A 42 -2.44 -11.21 -0.77
N LEU A 43 -2.01 -9.97 -0.60
CA LEU A 43 -0.85 -9.65 0.24
C LEU A 43 -1.10 -10.00 1.72
N CYS A 44 -2.28 -9.68 2.24
CA CYS A 44 -2.68 -10.04 3.60
C CYS A 44 -2.60 -11.56 3.80
N ASN A 45 -3.19 -12.33 2.89
CA ASN A 45 -3.11 -13.78 2.91
C ASN A 45 -1.67 -14.29 2.87
N TYR A 46 -0.82 -13.70 2.02
CA TYR A 46 0.60 -14.07 1.92
C TYR A 46 1.38 -13.76 3.20
N PHE A 47 1.35 -12.52 3.68
CA PHE A 47 2.16 -12.07 4.83
C PHE A 47 1.69 -12.70 6.15
N HIS A 48 0.39 -12.97 6.30
CA HIS A 48 -0.18 -13.56 7.51
C HIS A 48 -0.31 -15.10 7.43
N LYS A 49 0.36 -15.73 6.45
CA LYS A 49 0.46 -17.19 6.27
C LYS A 49 -0.90 -17.88 6.16
N GLY A 50 -1.85 -17.25 5.47
CA GLY A 50 -3.14 -17.86 5.15
C GLY A 50 -3.04 -18.87 4.01
N ASP A 51 -4.05 -19.72 3.92
CA ASP A 51 -4.22 -20.71 2.87
C ASP A 51 -5.67 -20.75 2.37
N ILE A 52 -5.97 -21.67 1.46
CA ILE A 52 -7.32 -21.75 0.87
C ILE A 52 -8.42 -22.14 1.87
N ASN A 53 -8.07 -22.88 2.92
CA ASN A 53 -9.00 -23.31 3.97
C ASN A 53 -9.08 -22.28 5.10
N ASN A 54 -8.01 -21.51 5.32
CA ASN A 54 -7.93 -20.45 6.32
C ASN A 54 -7.41 -19.14 5.69
N PRO A 55 -8.21 -18.49 4.83
CA PRO A 55 -7.76 -17.29 4.14
C PRO A 55 -7.65 -16.11 5.12
N LYS A 56 -6.59 -15.30 4.97
CA LYS A 56 -6.46 -14.03 5.70
C LYS A 56 -6.94 -12.86 4.86
N ILE A 57 -7.90 -12.11 5.42
CA ILE A 57 -8.66 -11.09 4.72
C ILE A 57 -8.59 -9.78 5.49
N ALA A 58 -8.10 -8.74 4.81
CA ALA A 58 -8.02 -7.37 5.34
C ALA A 58 -9.24 -6.53 4.95
N ILE A 59 -9.73 -6.71 3.71
CA ILE A 59 -10.83 -5.93 3.13
C ILE A 59 -12.01 -6.87 2.86
N PRO A 60 -13.17 -6.64 3.49
CA PRO A 60 -14.38 -7.39 3.21
C PRO A 60 -14.77 -7.36 1.73
N SER A 61 -15.28 -8.49 1.23
CA SER A 61 -15.76 -8.65 -0.13
C SER A 61 -17.02 -9.50 -0.19
N LYS A 62 -17.65 -9.61 -1.36
CA LYS A 62 -18.84 -10.44 -1.57
C LYS A 62 -18.65 -11.89 -1.11
N TYR A 63 -17.44 -12.44 -1.28
CA TYR A 63 -17.13 -13.84 -0.95
C TYR A 63 -16.55 -14.00 0.45
N HIS A 64 -16.02 -12.93 1.04
CA HIS A 64 -15.47 -12.90 2.40
C HIS A 64 -15.98 -11.65 3.12
N PRO A 65 -17.19 -11.69 3.70
CA PRO A 65 -17.86 -10.50 4.22
C PRO A 65 -17.30 -10.02 5.56
N VAL A 66 -16.52 -10.85 6.25
CA VAL A 66 -15.93 -10.54 7.56
C VAL A 66 -14.41 -10.54 7.40
N PRO A 67 -13.70 -9.47 7.80
CA PRO A 67 -12.24 -9.46 7.78
C PRO A 67 -11.73 -10.40 8.89
N THR A 68 -10.64 -11.10 8.62
CA THR A 68 -10.00 -11.97 9.63
C THR A 68 -8.82 -11.29 10.29
N GLU A 69 -8.32 -10.21 9.68
CA GLU A 69 -7.18 -9.44 10.14
C GLU A 69 -7.60 -7.98 10.31
N GLU A 70 -7.21 -7.40 11.44
CA GLU A 70 -7.49 -6.01 11.75
C GLU A 70 -6.33 -5.13 11.30
N PHE A 71 -6.65 -4.04 10.59
CA PHE A 71 -5.70 -3.02 10.22
C PHE A 71 -6.18 -1.69 10.78
N SER A 72 -5.27 -0.91 11.38
CA SER A 72 -5.59 0.43 11.85
C SER A 72 -5.92 1.32 10.66
N HIS A 73 -7.21 1.60 10.47
CA HIS A 73 -7.69 2.59 9.50
C HIS A 73 -7.33 3.98 10.02
N TYR A 74 -6.13 4.47 9.69
CA TYR A 74 -5.86 5.90 9.81
C TYR A 74 -6.58 6.61 8.67
N GLU A 75 -7.84 6.99 8.92
CA GLU A 75 -8.56 7.89 8.05
C GLU A 75 -7.88 9.26 8.12
N PHE A 76 -7.23 9.67 7.03
CA PHE A 76 -6.82 11.07 6.88
C PHE A 76 -8.07 11.92 6.66
N ASN A 77 -8.59 12.42 7.77
CA ASN A 77 -9.82 13.17 7.84
C ASN A 77 -9.55 14.63 7.45
N ILE A 78 -9.84 14.97 6.20
CA ILE A 78 -10.01 16.36 5.74
C ILE A 78 -11.39 16.39 5.08
N TYR A 79 -12.42 16.52 5.91
CA TYR A 79 -13.84 16.67 5.60
C TYR A 79 -14.68 15.40 5.28
N ASP A 80 -15.52 15.09 6.27
CA ASP A 80 -16.93 14.71 6.22
C ASP A 80 -17.36 13.25 5.95
N ASN A 81 -18.27 12.82 6.84
CA ASN A 81 -18.89 11.51 6.95
C ASN A 81 -20.10 11.44 6.01
N ASN A 82 -20.00 10.68 4.92
CA ASN A 82 -21.04 9.73 4.45
C ASN A 82 -20.81 9.31 2.98
N GLN A 83 -21.07 8.03 2.73
CA GLN A 83 -21.27 7.36 1.43
C GLN A 83 -20.05 6.74 0.70
N SER A 84 -20.05 5.40 0.79
CA SER A 84 -19.53 4.37 -0.13
C SER A 84 -18.02 4.31 -0.45
N LYS A 85 -17.44 3.13 -0.16
CA LYS A 85 -16.26 2.53 -0.81
C LYS A 85 -15.04 3.46 -0.97
N THR A 86 -14.17 3.42 0.05
CA THR A 86 -12.84 4.08 0.09
C THR A 86 -12.88 5.56 -0.32
N ASN A 87 -13.55 6.39 0.48
CA ASN A 87 -13.46 7.85 0.39
C ASN A 87 -12.13 8.42 0.94
N HIS A 88 -11.25 7.58 1.49
CA HIS A 88 -9.99 7.96 2.12
C HIS A 88 -8.87 7.01 1.68
N CYS A 89 -7.62 7.48 1.72
CA CYS A 89 -6.47 6.60 1.54
C CYS A 89 -6.30 5.75 2.80
N ILE A 90 -6.15 4.44 2.65
CA ILE A 90 -6.02 3.49 3.75
C ILE A 90 -4.60 2.93 3.78
N GLN A 91 -4.06 2.74 4.99
CA GLN A 91 -2.73 2.20 5.20
C GLN A 91 -2.79 0.73 5.63
N TYR A 92 -2.02 -0.12 4.96
CA TYR A 92 -1.83 -1.53 5.29
C TYR A 92 -0.35 -1.79 5.57
N MET A 93 -0.02 -2.10 6.82
CA MET A 93 1.34 -2.44 7.23
C MET A 93 1.52 -3.95 7.24
N PHE A 94 2.43 -4.46 6.42
CA PHE A 94 2.82 -5.87 6.42
C PHE A 94 4.26 -6.03 6.88
N THR A 95 4.51 -7.06 7.67
CA THR A 95 5.86 -7.43 8.09
C THR A 95 6.21 -8.79 7.52
N ASP A 96 7.30 -8.88 6.76
CA ASP A 96 7.90 -10.15 6.40
C ASP A 96 8.64 -10.71 7.61
N VAL A 97 8.05 -11.71 8.26
CA VAL A 97 8.63 -12.34 9.46
C VAL A 97 9.95 -13.07 9.20
N THR A 98 10.29 -13.39 7.95
CA THR A 98 11.54 -14.07 7.59
C THR A 98 12.70 -13.08 7.45
N THR A 99 12.44 -11.90 6.89
CA THR A 99 13.45 -10.86 6.65
C THR A 99 13.38 -9.70 7.62
N ASN A 100 12.35 -9.66 8.48
CA ASN A 100 11.99 -8.54 9.35
C ASN A 100 11.77 -7.20 8.62
N LYS A 101 11.49 -7.24 7.32
CA LYS A 101 11.20 -6.04 6.50
C LYS A 101 9.74 -5.64 6.62
N GLN A 102 9.50 -4.33 6.65
CA GLN A 102 8.17 -3.74 6.74
C GLN A 102 7.77 -3.04 5.43
N TYR A 103 6.52 -3.23 5.04
CA TYR A 103 5.92 -2.68 3.84
C TYR A 103 4.63 -1.95 4.21
N LEU A 104 4.60 -0.64 3.96
CA LEU A 104 3.42 0.19 4.12
C LEU A 104 2.77 0.40 2.76
N PHE A 105 1.62 -0.23 2.53
CA PHE A 105 0.81 0.02 1.34
C PHE A 105 -0.21 1.12 1.63
N LEU A 106 -0.17 2.17 0.82
CA LEU A 106 -1.16 3.23 0.79
C LEU A 106 -2.15 2.93 -0.33
N ASP A 107 -3.29 2.35 0.02
CA ASP A 107 -4.40 2.10 -0.89
C ASP A 107 -5.14 3.41 -1.15
N THR A 108 -5.19 3.83 -2.41
CA THR A 108 -5.90 5.05 -2.80
C THR A 108 -7.32 4.75 -3.25
N PRO A 109 -8.25 5.71 -3.13
CA PRO A 109 -9.50 5.66 -3.88
C PRO A 109 -9.25 5.40 -5.39
N GLY A 110 -10.25 4.84 -6.08
CA GLY A 110 -10.18 4.65 -7.52
C GLY A 110 -9.93 5.97 -8.27
N PHE A 111 -8.96 5.98 -9.17
CA PHE A 111 -8.52 7.16 -9.93
C PHE A 111 -9.50 7.60 -11.05
N SER A 112 -10.60 6.88 -11.27
CA SER A 112 -11.47 7.17 -12.44
C SER A 112 -12.91 6.68 -12.27
N ASP A 113 -13.53 6.90 -11.11
CA ASP A 113 -14.84 6.28 -10.81
C ASP A 113 -16.06 7.06 -11.29
N THR A 114 -15.92 8.27 -11.84
CA THR A 114 -17.10 9.04 -12.24
C THR A 114 -16.79 9.93 -13.41
N HIS A 115 -17.76 10.07 -14.30
CA HIS A 115 -17.87 11.13 -15.31
C HIS A 115 -17.87 12.56 -14.73
N ASN A 116 -17.33 12.77 -13.52
CA ASN A 116 -17.23 14.03 -12.80
C ASN A 116 -15.75 14.35 -12.49
N ILE A 117 -15.24 15.39 -13.16
CA ILE A 117 -13.88 15.91 -13.01
C ILE A 117 -13.60 16.36 -11.56
N GLU A 118 -14.61 16.89 -10.87
CA GLU A 118 -14.47 17.39 -9.50
C GLU A 118 -14.12 16.26 -8.53
N GLN A 119 -14.74 15.09 -8.67
CA GLN A 119 -14.45 13.93 -7.82
C GLN A 119 -13.02 13.41 -8.04
N ASN A 120 -12.56 13.40 -9.29
CA ASN A 120 -11.18 13.03 -9.61
C ASN A 120 -10.18 14.02 -8.99
N GLN A 121 -10.48 15.32 -9.02
CA GLN A 121 -9.65 16.33 -8.38
C GLN A 121 -9.63 16.17 -6.85
N MET A 122 -10.77 15.88 -6.22
CA MET A 122 -10.85 15.58 -4.79
C MET A 122 -10.04 14.32 -4.44
N ASN A 123 -10.14 13.26 -5.23
CA ASN A 123 -9.37 12.03 -5.03
C ASN A 123 -7.86 12.30 -5.17
N MET A 124 -7.43 13.07 -6.17
CA MET A 124 -6.03 13.47 -6.32
C MET A 124 -5.53 14.27 -5.12
N ASN A 125 -6.31 15.24 -4.63
CA ASN A 125 -5.93 16.02 -3.45
C ASN A 125 -5.76 15.15 -2.20
N LYS A 126 -6.64 14.16 -2.01
CA LYS A 126 -6.52 13.18 -0.92
C LYS A 126 -5.26 12.34 -1.05
N ILE A 127 -4.94 11.87 -2.26
CA ILE A 127 -3.72 11.10 -2.53
C ILE A 127 -2.47 11.93 -2.25
N ILE A 128 -2.42 13.17 -2.77
CA ILE A 128 -1.31 14.09 -2.53
C ILE A 128 -1.16 14.36 -1.04
N GLY A 129 -2.26 14.68 -0.36
CA GLY A 129 -2.27 14.90 1.09
C GLY A 129 -1.72 13.72 1.87
N ALA A 130 -2.13 12.49 1.53
CA ALA A 130 -1.61 11.28 2.16
C ALA A 130 -0.11 11.07 1.90
N ILE A 131 0.35 11.30 0.66
CA ILE A 131 1.78 11.19 0.31
C ILE A 131 2.61 12.27 1.00
N THR A 132 2.12 13.49 1.13
CA THR A 132 2.87 14.59 1.80
C THR A 132 3.11 14.34 3.29
N GLN A 133 2.27 13.51 3.92
CA GLN A 133 2.47 13.09 5.31
C GLN A 133 3.46 11.93 5.43
N LEU A 134 3.80 11.26 4.33
CA LEU A 134 4.88 10.30 4.28
C LEU A 134 6.18 11.06 4.04
N ASP A 135 7.19 10.88 4.92
CA ASP A 135 8.51 11.51 4.73
C ASP A 135 9.18 11.16 3.39
N ASN A 136 8.82 10.00 2.84
CA ASN A 136 9.33 9.48 1.58
C ASN A 136 8.35 8.48 0.95
N LEU A 137 8.46 8.28 -0.36
CA LEU A 137 7.77 7.21 -1.08
C LEU A 137 8.83 6.27 -1.69
N THR A 138 8.65 4.97 -1.51
CA THR A 138 9.59 3.95 -2.02
C THR A 138 9.19 3.47 -3.40
N SER A 139 7.89 3.28 -3.65
CA SER A 139 7.41 2.73 -4.91
C SER A 139 5.97 3.13 -5.20
N ILE A 140 5.60 3.06 -6.47
CA ILE A 140 4.22 3.20 -6.96
C ILE A 140 3.88 1.92 -7.71
N ILE A 141 2.74 1.31 -7.37
CA ILE A 141 2.18 0.17 -8.07
C ILE A 141 0.91 0.63 -8.79
N LEU A 142 0.90 0.48 -10.11
CA LEU A 142 -0.28 0.68 -10.94
C LEU A 142 -0.98 -0.66 -11.15
N VAL A 143 -2.22 -0.79 -10.67
CA VAL A 143 -3.05 -1.97 -10.89
C VAL A 143 -3.91 -1.76 -12.13
N VAL A 144 -3.85 -2.66 -13.11
CA VAL A 144 -4.62 -2.53 -14.36
C VAL A 144 -5.46 -3.78 -14.56
N ASN A 145 -6.75 -3.62 -14.84
CA ASN A 145 -7.60 -4.75 -15.19
C ASN A 145 -7.33 -5.17 -16.64
N GLY A 146 -6.70 -6.34 -16.80
CA GLY A 146 -6.37 -6.92 -18.11
C GLY A 146 -7.57 -7.44 -18.90
N SER A 147 -8.77 -7.44 -18.34
CA SER A 147 -10.01 -7.86 -19.03
C SER A 147 -10.61 -6.75 -19.90
N PHE A 148 -10.17 -5.50 -19.72
CA PHE A 148 -10.47 -4.46 -20.69
C PHE A 148 -9.62 -4.72 -21.93
N SER A 149 -10.27 -5.07 -23.04
CA SER A 149 -9.65 -5.00 -24.36
C SER A 149 -9.03 -3.62 -24.50
N ARG A 150 -7.73 -3.57 -24.82
CA ARG A 150 -7.02 -2.32 -25.18
C ARG A 150 -7.96 -1.51 -26.07
N LEU A 151 -8.23 -0.25 -25.71
CA LEU A 151 -8.91 0.69 -26.58
C LEU A 151 -8.17 0.70 -27.92
N THR A 152 -8.68 -0.05 -28.89
CA THR A 152 -8.37 0.12 -30.30
C THR A 152 -9.45 1.02 -30.87
N MET A 153 -9.22 2.32 -30.76
CA MET A 153 -9.47 3.34 -31.81
C MET A 153 -9.13 4.73 -31.28
#